data_AF-A0A8H4K5X0-F1
#
_entry.id   AF-A0A8H4K5X0-F1
#
_cell.length_a   1.000
_cell.length_b   1.000
_cell.length_c   1.000
_cell.angle_alpha   90.00
_cell.angle_beta   90.00
_cell.angle_gamma   90.00
#
_symmetry.space_group_name_H-M   'P 1'
#
loop_
_entity.id
_entity.type
_entity.pdbx_description
1 polymer ?
#
loop_
_entity_poly.entity_id
_entity_poly.type
_entity_poly.pdbx_seq_one_letter_code
_entity_poly.pdbx_strand_id
1 'polypeptide(L)'
;MAPFMELYTQIHLILNHLGDSIRETKGKYPAVFGPRPDANSGTIIPTPEEMAALVEHIHQVGPLVHALMIIATEEWQQQLAERHEGRFALFQNEVLQMLQDPKRLESAT
;
A
#
# COMPACT_ATOMS: atom_id res chain seq x y z
N MET A 1 -20.09 -11.38 -16.55
CA MET A 1 -18.83 -11.88 -15.95
C MET A 1 -19.18 -12.41 -14.57
N ALA A 2 -18.57 -13.50 -14.07
CA ALA A 2 -18.92 -14.00 -12.74
C ALA A 2 -18.52 -12.93 -11.67
N PRO A 3 -19.37 -12.63 -10.67
CA PRO A 3 -19.13 -11.56 -9.69
C PRO A 3 -17.74 -11.62 -9.04
N PHE A 4 -17.23 -12.83 -8.79
CA PHE A 4 -15.87 -13.07 -8.31
C PHE A 4 -14.79 -12.50 -9.25
N MET A 5 -14.83 -12.85 -10.53
CA MET A 5 -13.79 -12.46 -11.49
C MET A 5 -13.80 -10.96 -11.80
N GLU A 6 -14.97 -10.34 -11.72
CA GLU A 6 -15.11 -8.90 -11.86
C GLU A 6 -14.46 -8.17 -10.68
N LEU A 7 -14.81 -8.54 -9.45
CA LEU A 7 -14.19 -7.97 -8.25
C LEU A 7 -12.68 -8.24 -8.20
N TYR A 8 -12.26 -9.47 -8.53
CA TYR A 8 -10.85 -9.85 -8.63
C TYR A 8 -10.07 -8.92 -9.56
N THR A 9 -10.59 -8.68 -10.77
CA THR A 9 -9.92 -7.85 -11.77
C THR A 9 -9.83 -6.40 -11.32
N GLN A 10 -10.89 -5.86 -10.70
CA GLN A 10 -10.90 -4.52 -10.14
C GLN A 10 -9.83 -4.37 -9.05
N ILE A 11 -9.81 -5.26 -8.06
CA ILE A 11 -8.81 -5.22 -6.98
C ILE A 11 -7.40 -5.38 -7.55
N HIS A 12 -7.20 -6.25 -8.54
CA HIS A 12 -5.90 -6.44 -9.17
C HIS A 12 -5.34 -5.13 -9.76
N LEU A 13 -6.17 -4.38 -10.48
CA LEU A 13 -5.80 -3.08 -11.04
C LEU A 13 -5.45 -2.07 -9.94
N ILE A 14 -6.27 -2.00 -8.88
CA ILE A 14 -6.04 -1.05 -7.80
C ILE A 14 -4.75 -1.40 -7.03
N LEU A 15 -4.49 -2.69 -6.78
CA LEU A 15 -3.23 -3.16 -6.16
C LEU A 15 -2.01 -2.89 -7.04
N ASN A 16 -2.14 -2.94 -8.37
CA ASN A 16 -1.06 -2.54 -9.28
C ASN A 16 -0.76 -1.04 -9.14
N HIS A 17 -1.79 -0.20 -9.21
CA HIS A 17 -1.64 1.25 -9.04
C HIS A 17 -1.03 1.62 -7.69
N LEU A 18 -1.50 1.01 -6.60
CA LEU A 18 -0.94 1.22 -5.27
C LEU A 18 0.55 0.85 -5.20
N GLY A 19 0.93 -0.30 -5.78
CA GLY A 19 2.32 -0.72 -5.83
C GLY A 19 3.22 0.24 -6.62
N ASP A 20 2.70 0.80 -7.72
CA ASP A 20 3.41 1.80 -8.51
C ASP A 20 3.55 3.13 -7.74
N SER A 21 2.50 3.60 -7.06
CA SER A 21 2.57 4.82 -6.22
C SER A 21 3.54 4.68 -5.06
N ILE A 22 3.59 3.52 -4.40
CA ILE A 22 4.58 3.24 -3.35
C ILE A 22 6.00 3.28 -3.92
N ARG A 23 6.23 2.62 -5.06
CA ARG A 23 7.54 2.61 -5.71
C ARG A 23 7.98 4.01 -6.15
N GLU A 24 7.08 4.78 -6.73
CA GLU A 24 7.32 6.16 -7.15
C GLU A 24 7.68 7.03 -5.94
N THR A 25 6.92 6.92 -4.85
CA THR A 25 7.19 7.67 -3.61
C THR A 25 8.56 7.31 -3.03
N LYS A 26 8.91 6.03 -3.00
CA LYS A 26 10.25 5.58 -2.56
C LYS A 26 11.37 6.08 -3.47
N GLY A 27 11.14 6.11 -4.78
CA GLY A 27 12.08 6.65 -5.76
C GLY A 27 12.26 8.16 -5.67
N LYS A 28 11.20 8.89 -5.29
CA LYS A 28 11.22 10.34 -5.07
C LYS A 28 11.97 10.71 -3.78
N TYR A 29 11.89 9.87 -2.75
CA TYR A 29 12.48 10.11 -1.43
C TYR A 29 13.52 9.04 -1.03
N PRO A 30 14.59 8.83 -1.82
CA PRO A 30 15.54 7.74 -1.60
C PRO A 30 16.37 7.94 -0.32
N ALA A 31 16.56 9.16 0.14
CA ALA A 31 17.27 9.46 1.38
C ALA A 31 16.43 9.18 2.64
N VAL A 32 15.11 8.99 2.50
CA VAL A 32 14.19 8.60 3.57
C VAL A 32 13.94 7.09 3.55
N PHE A 33 13.68 6.52 2.37
CA PHE A 33 13.26 5.13 2.22
C PHE A 33 14.32 4.19 1.64
N GLY A 34 15.53 4.70 1.39
CA GLY A 34 16.65 3.92 0.87
C GLY A 34 17.33 3.05 1.94
N PRO A 35 18.25 2.16 1.51
CA PRO A 35 18.92 1.20 2.40
C PRO A 35 19.88 1.86 3.42
N ARG A 36 20.24 3.14 3.22
CA ARG A 36 21.02 3.95 4.15
C ARG A 36 20.34 5.32 4.28
N PRO A 37 19.33 5.44 5.16
CA PRO A 37 18.66 6.71 5.39
C PRO A 37 19.69 7.69 5.95
N ASP A 38 19.87 8.83 5.28
CA ASP A 38 20.91 9.79 5.64
C ASP A 38 20.36 10.75 6.70
N ALA A 39 20.74 10.53 7.96
CA ALA A 39 20.18 11.25 9.10
C ALA A 39 20.64 12.73 9.17
N ASN A 40 21.72 13.11 8.47
CA ASN A 40 22.34 14.44 8.60
C ASN A 40 22.13 15.36 7.39
N SER A 41 21.35 14.95 6.39
CA SER A 41 21.00 15.79 5.26
C SER A 41 19.72 16.58 5.58
N GLY A 42 19.61 17.82 5.09
CA GLY A 42 18.35 18.57 5.01
C GLY A 42 17.39 17.92 4.03
N THR A 43 17.10 16.64 4.28
CA THR A 43 16.48 15.71 3.36
C THR A 43 15.05 16.13 3.10
N ILE A 44 14.69 16.26 1.82
CA ILE A 44 13.31 16.46 1.41
C ILE A 44 12.54 15.21 1.86
N ILE A 45 11.61 15.40 2.79
CA ILE A 45 10.73 14.34 3.28
C ILE A 45 9.41 14.34 2.50
N PRO A 46 8.72 13.19 2.41
CA PRO A 46 7.36 13.16 1.91
C PRO A 46 6.48 14.11 2.71
N THR A 47 5.60 14.82 2.02
CA THR A 47 4.61 15.66 2.69
C THR A 47 3.55 14.79 3.37
N PRO A 48 2.90 15.27 4.45
CA PRO A 48 1.78 14.57 5.06
C PRO A 48 0.65 14.26 4.06
N GLU A 49 0.42 15.13 3.06
CA GLU A 49 -0.59 14.93 2.01
C GLU A 49 -0.26 13.76 1.10
N GLU A 50 1.00 13.64 0.66
CA GLU A 50 1.45 12.49 -0.15
C GLU A 50 1.33 11.17 0.62
N MET A 51 1.66 11.18 1.91
CA MET A 51 1.51 10.01 2.78
C MET A 51 0.03 9.68 3.04
N ALA A 52 -0.81 10.70 3.23
CA ALA A 52 -2.25 10.52 3.42
C ALA A 52 -2.91 9.91 2.17
N ALA A 53 -2.49 10.29 0.97
CA ALA A 53 -2.99 9.70 -0.28
C ALA A 53 -2.70 8.19 -0.36
N LEU A 54 -1.51 7.74 0.06
CA LEU A 54 -1.19 6.31 0.12
C LEU A 54 -2.05 5.57 1.15
N VAL A 55 -2.29 6.19 2.31
CA VAL A 55 -3.15 5.64 3.37
C VAL A 55 -4.61 5.55 2.93
N GLU A 56 -5.12 6.57 2.26
CA GLU A 56 -6.47 6.58 1.72
C GLU A 56 -6.66 5.46 0.70
N HIS A 57 -5.68 5.25 -0.18
CA HIS A 57 -5.72 4.19 -1.16
C HIS A 57 -5.75 2.79 -0.50
N ILE A 58 -4.98 2.58 0.58
CA ILE A 58 -5.05 1.35 1.40
C ILE A 58 -6.45 1.16 2.00
N HIS A 59 -7.03 2.21 2.58
CA HIS A 59 -8.36 2.15 3.20
C HIS A 59 -9.48 1.84 2.20
N GLN A 60 -9.37 2.33 0.96
CA GLN A 60 -10.34 2.03 -0.09
C GLN A 60 -10.27 0.56 -0.55
N VAL A 61 -9.08 -0.03 -0.57
CA VAL A 61 -8.87 -1.40 -1.07
C VAL A 61 -9.23 -2.47 -0.05
N GLY A 62 -8.97 -2.24 1.24
CA GLY A 62 -9.19 -3.23 2.30
C GLY A 62 -10.58 -3.87 2.30
N PRO A 63 -11.68 -3.10 2.24
CA PRO A 63 -13.04 -3.64 2.15
C PRO A 63 -13.28 -4.51 0.91
N LEU A 64 -12.66 -4.17 -0.23
CA LEU A 64 -12.82 -4.92 -1.48
C LEU A 64 -12.12 -6.28 -1.38
N VAL A 65 -10.91 -6.32 -0.82
CA VAL A 65 -10.18 -7.58 -0.56
C VAL A 65 -10.98 -8.47 0.40
N HIS A 66 -11.57 -7.88 1.45
CA HIS A 66 -12.42 -8.63 2.37
C HIS A 66 -13.68 -9.19 1.68
N ALA A 67 -14.32 -8.38 0.83
CA ALA A 67 -15.46 -8.83 0.03
C ALA A 67 -15.08 -9.98 -0.93
N LEU A 68 -13.90 -9.91 -1.56
CA LEU A 68 -13.38 -10.97 -2.44
C LEU A 68 -13.22 -12.29 -1.69
N MET A 69 -12.71 -12.25 -0.45
CA MET A 69 -12.59 -13.44 0.41
C MET A 69 -13.96 -14.03 0.74
N ILE A 70 -14.96 -13.20 1.03
CA ILE A 70 -16.32 -13.65 1.36
C ILE A 70 -16.98 -14.36 0.18
N ILE A 71 -16.81 -13.85 -1.05
CA ILE A 71 -17.48 -14.40 -2.24
C ILE A 71 -16.71 -15.54 -2.91
N ALA A 72 -15.53 -15.91 -2.39
CA ALA A 72 -14.71 -17.00 -2.90
C ALA A 72 -15.26 -18.36 -2.41
N THR A 73 -16.14 -18.97 -3.20
CA THR A 73 -16.85 -20.20 -2.83
C THR A 73 -16.17 -21.47 -3.33
N GLU A 74 -15.34 -21.37 -4.37
CA GLU A 74 -14.60 -22.50 -4.95
C GLU A 74 -13.14 -22.49 -4.50
N GLU A 75 -12.49 -23.65 -4.42
CA GLU A 75 -11.09 -23.77 -3.97
C GLU A 75 -10.13 -22.89 -4.78
N TRP A 76 -10.28 -22.87 -6.11
CA TRP A 76 -9.43 -22.02 -6.96
C TRP A 76 -9.71 -20.52 -6.74
N GLN A 77 -10.94 -20.13 -6.37
CA GLN A 77 -11.28 -18.74 -6.03
C GLN A 77 -10.64 -18.34 -4.71
N GLN A 78 -10.64 -19.24 -3.72
CA GLN A 78 -9.98 -19.01 -2.43
C GLN A 78 -8.49 -18.80 -2.60
N GLN A 79 -7.80 -19.66 -3.37
CA GLN A 79 -6.39 -19.50 -3.68
C GLN A 79 -6.08 -18.16 -4.36
N LEU A 80 -6.97 -17.69 -5.25
CA LEU A 80 -6.82 -16.41 -5.92
C LEU A 80 -7.06 -15.21 -4.98
N ALA A 81 -8.03 -15.32 -4.08
CA ALA A 81 -8.35 -14.30 -3.09
C ALA A 81 -7.25 -14.18 -2.03
N GLU A 82 -6.71 -15.31 -1.53
CA GLU A 82 -5.56 -15.35 -0.62
C GLU A 82 -4.32 -14.68 -1.21
N ARG A 83 -4.07 -14.86 -2.52
CA ARG A 83 -2.98 -14.14 -3.21
C ARG A 83 -3.19 -12.62 -3.20
N HIS A 84 -4.44 -12.16 -3.35
CA HIS A 84 -4.77 -10.73 -3.29
C HIS A 84 -4.65 -10.19 -1.87
N GLU A 85 -5.12 -10.94 -0.88
CA GLU A 85 -4.96 -10.62 0.53
C GLU A 85 -3.48 -10.50 0.91
N GLY A 86 -2.67 -11.51 0.58
CA GLY A 86 -1.24 -11.50 0.86
C GLY A 86 -0.53 -10.31 0.21
N ARG A 87 -0.88 -9.99 -1.05
CA ARG A 87 -0.33 -8.81 -1.73
C ARG A 87 -0.78 -7.50 -1.08
N PHE A 88 -2.05 -7.38 -0.70
CA PHE A 88 -2.57 -6.22 0.01
C PHE A 88 -1.88 -6.02 1.37
N ALA A 89 -1.70 -7.10 2.14
CA ALA A 89 -0.99 -7.06 3.43
C ALA A 89 0.47 -6.60 3.28
N LEU A 90 1.16 -7.02 2.21
CA LEU A 90 2.50 -6.53 1.91
C LEU A 90 2.52 -5.01 1.68
N PHE A 91 1.60 -4.48 0.87
CA PHE A 91 1.53 -3.04 0.63
C PHE A 91 1.09 -2.25 1.87
N GLN A 92 0.15 -2.78 2.66
CA GLN A 92 -0.22 -2.17 3.93
C GLN A 92 0.98 -2.06 4.88
N ASN A 93 1.76 -3.14 5.01
CA ASN A 93 2.98 -3.12 5.80
C ASN A 93 4.01 -2.13 5.26
N GLU A 94 4.16 -2.04 3.94
CA GLU A 94 5.09 -1.11 3.31
C GLU A 94 4.70 0.36 3.56
N VAL A 95 3.41 0.70 3.42
CA VAL A 95 2.89 2.03 3.76
C VAL A 95 3.03 2.32 5.26
N LEU A 96 2.74 1.34 6.14
CA LEU A 96 2.94 1.49 7.58
C LEU A 96 4.41 1.76 7.92
N GLN A 97 5.36 1.05 7.30
CA GLN A 97 6.78 1.33 7.47
C GLN A 97 7.16 2.73 7.01
N MET A 98 6.57 3.21 5.91
CA MET A 98 6.79 4.58 5.43
C MET A 98 6.21 5.65 6.38
N LEU A 99 5.18 5.30 7.16
CA LEU A 99 4.59 6.17 8.19
C LEU A 99 5.33 6.06 9.55
N GLN A 100 6.00 4.95 9.82
CA GLN A 100 6.67 4.65 11.10
C GLN A 100 7.99 5.42 11.33
N ASP A 101 8.11 6.66 10.83
CA ASP A 101 9.09 7.64 11.32
C ASP A 101 8.45 8.83 12.08
N PRO A 102 7.67 8.57 13.16
CA PRO A 102 6.96 9.62 13.90
C PRO A 102 7.87 10.52 14.75
N LYS A 103 9.17 10.20 14.92
CA LYS A 103 10.07 11.02 15.76
C LYS A 103 10.66 12.24 15.05
N ARG A 104 10.55 12.34 13.72
CA ARG A 104 11.11 13.48 12.96
C ARG A 104 10.13 14.62 12.70
N LEU A 105 8.83 14.35 12.72
CA LEU A 105 7.80 15.38 12.50
C LEU A 105 7.48 16.20 13.77
N GLU A 106 7.72 15.66 14.96
CA GLU A 106 7.53 16.37 16.24
C GLU A 106 8.74 17.21 16.67
N SER A 107 9.92 17.00 16.05
CA SER A 107 11.15 17.72 16.42
C SER A 107 11.35 19.04 15.65
N ALA A 108 10.38 19.43 14.82
CA ALA A 108 10.43 20.63 13.97
C ALA A 108 9.55 21.79 14.48
N THR A 109 9.22 21.79 15.77
CA THR A 109 8.53 22.89 16.47
C THR A 109 9.37 23.48 17.59
#